data_AF-A0A957GKJ3-F1
#
_entry.id   AF-A0A957GKJ3-F1
#
_cell.length_a   1.000
_cell.length_b   1.000
_cell.length_c   1.000
_cell.angle_alpha   90.00
_cell.angle_beta   90.00
_cell.angle_gamma   90.00
#
_symmetry.space_group_name_H-M   'P 1'
#
loop_
_entity.id
_entity.type
_entity.pdbx_description
1 polymer ?
#
loop_
_entity_poly.entity_id
_entity_poly.type
_entity_poly.pdbx_seq_one_letter_code
_entity_poly.pdbx_strand_id
1 'polypeptide(L)'
;MEYRTQDPNEIAELKDSVAEKRKYNVLNAKDARFVTTTWLVSIDLVEAIVLGLPEIDDRYHVWRIPLLSQDSKERVGEAVIDAYTSFLLKDKSTSPDILEARLLKRTTVRKKRSPNKKCYKLSNLRNTIALGKAEDILQELPEESVDLVFTSPPYYNARPEYEDYVSYEAYLLKMREIIQACHRVLNEGRFFAMNISPVLVRRANRNESSRRIAVPFDIHRLFIEEGFDFIDDIIWVKPEGAGWATGRGRRFAADRNPLQYKPVPVTE
;
A
#
# COMPACT_ATOMS: atom_id res chain seq x y z
N MET A 1 24.53 -16.95 -30.10
CA MET A 1 24.04 -17.07 -28.71
C MET A 1 25.24 -17.38 -27.86
N GLU A 2 25.91 -16.36 -27.33
CA GLU A 2 26.98 -16.57 -26.34
C GLU A 2 26.32 -16.71 -24.97
N TYR A 3 26.52 -17.85 -24.34
CA TYR A 3 26.11 -18.09 -22.96
C TYR A 3 26.96 -17.20 -22.05
N ARG A 4 26.30 -16.25 -21.38
CA ARG A 4 26.88 -15.34 -20.39
C ARG A 4 27.31 -16.17 -19.17
N THR A 5 28.60 -16.47 -19.04
CA THR A 5 29.15 -16.97 -17.77
C THR A 5 29.07 -15.85 -16.75
N GLN A 6 28.12 -15.94 -15.82
CA GLN A 6 27.99 -15.02 -14.69
C GLN A 6 29.16 -15.21 -13.72
N ASP A 7 29.63 -14.10 -13.13
CA ASP A 7 30.73 -14.10 -12.16
C ASP A 7 30.32 -14.91 -10.91
N PRO A 8 31.14 -15.88 -10.45
CA PRO A 8 30.86 -16.67 -9.24
C PRO A 8 30.53 -15.84 -7.99
N ASN A 9 31.05 -14.61 -7.89
CA ASN A 9 30.76 -13.71 -6.76
C ASN A 9 29.36 -13.06 -6.88
N GLU A 10 28.90 -12.73 -8.10
CA GLU A 10 27.52 -12.21 -8.32
C GLU A 10 26.47 -13.28 -7.99
N ILE A 11 26.77 -14.55 -8.27
CA ILE A 11 25.88 -15.68 -7.95
C ILE A 11 25.75 -15.86 -6.42
N ALA A 12 26.81 -15.58 -5.66
CA ALA A 12 26.79 -15.68 -4.20
C ALA A 12 25.99 -14.56 -3.53
N GLU A 13 26.02 -13.33 -4.06
CA GLU A 13 25.27 -12.17 -3.54
C GLU A 13 23.77 -12.23 -3.86
N LEU A 14 23.39 -12.86 -4.96
CA LEU A 14 21.98 -13.03 -5.34
C LEU A 14 21.26 -14.11 -4.53
N LYS A 15 22.02 -15.08 -4.03
CA LYS A 15 21.53 -16.21 -3.25
C LYS A 15 20.80 -15.71 -2.00
N ASP A 16 19.52 -16.09 -1.86
CA ASP A 16 18.60 -15.66 -0.79
C ASP A 16 18.06 -14.22 -0.86
N SER A 17 18.31 -13.49 -1.95
CA SER A 17 17.73 -12.17 -2.19
C SER A 17 16.19 -12.22 -2.30
N VAL A 18 15.53 -11.07 -2.04
CA VAL A 18 14.08 -10.93 -2.23
C VAL A 18 13.69 -11.23 -3.68
N ALA A 19 14.51 -10.81 -4.63
CA ALA A 19 14.29 -11.03 -6.06
C ALA A 19 14.32 -12.53 -6.42
N GLU A 20 15.27 -13.30 -5.88
CA GLU A 20 15.30 -14.76 -6.08
C GLU A 20 14.11 -15.46 -5.42
N LYS A 21 13.80 -15.10 -4.15
CA LYS A 21 12.66 -15.67 -3.43
C LYS A 21 11.34 -15.43 -4.15
N ARG A 22 11.20 -14.25 -4.78
CA ARG A 22 10.05 -13.88 -5.61
C ARG A 22 10.13 -14.38 -7.05
N LYS A 23 11.21 -15.05 -7.46
CA LYS A 23 11.41 -15.59 -8.83
C LYS A 23 11.29 -14.53 -9.93
N TYR A 24 11.87 -13.35 -9.70
CA TYR A 24 11.94 -12.31 -10.73
C TYR A 24 12.88 -12.71 -11.88
N ASN A 25 12.58 -12.23 -13.09
CA ASN A 25 13.49 -12.29 -14.24
C ASN A 25 14.49 -11.13 -14.24
N VAL A 26 14.18 -10.01 -13.57
CA VAL A 26 15.09 -8.87 -13.38
C VAL A 26 15.58 -8.88 -11.93
N LEU A 27 16.79 -9.43 -11.71
CA LEU A 27 17.25 -9.77 -10.36
C LEU A 27 17.91 -8.58 -9.65
N ASN A 28 18.54 -7.69 -10.40
CA ASN A 28 19.33 -6.60 -9.85
C ASN A 28 19.30 -5.34 -10.74
N ALA A 29 19.93 -4.28 -10.26
CA ALA A 29 20.01 -3.01 -10.97
C ALA A 29 20.76 -3.12 -12.32
N LYS A 30 21.68 -4.08 -12.47
CA LYS A 30 22.43 -4.31 -13.72
C LYS A 30 21.50 -4.90 -14.80
N ASP A 31 20.63 -5.82 -14.43
CA ASP A 31 19.60 -6.36 -15.34
C ASP A 31 18.59 -5.29 -15.74
N ALA A 32 18.13 -4.48 -14.77
CA ALA A 32 17.21 -3.38 -15.03
C ALA A 32 17.83 -2.34 -15.99
N ARG A 33 19.12 -2.01 -15.81
CA ARG A 33 19.87 -1.16 -16.74
C ARG A 33 19.95 -1.79 -18.12
N PHE A 34 20.28 -3.08 -18.22
CA PHE A 34 20.42 -3.78 -19.50
C PHE A 34 19.12 -3.77 -20.32
N VAL A 35 17.99 -4.09 -19.70
CA VAL A 35 16.67 -4.04 -20.34
C VAL A 35 16.35 -2.61 -20.80
N THR A 36 16.60 -1.61 -19.94
CA THR A 36 16.36 -0.20 -20.28
C THR A 36 17.23 0.26 -21.44
N THR A 37 18.53 -0.09 -21.46
CA THR A 37 19.45 0.23 -22.55
C THR A 37 18.99 -0.40 -23.86
N THR A 38 18.54 -1.66 -23.83
CA THR A 38 18.02 -2.35 -25.03
C THR A 38 16.79 -1.64 -25.59
N TRP A 39 15.90 -1.18 -24.72
CA TRP A 39 14.77 -0.35 -25.14
C TRP A 39 15.21 1.01 -25.71
N LEU A 40 16.17 1.71 -25.08
CA LEU A 40 16.70 2.99 -25.57
C LEU A 40 17.36 2.85 -26.95
N VAL A 41 18.05 1.73 -27.21
CA VAL A 41 18.59 1.39 -28.54
C VAL A 41 17.46 1.22 -29.54
N SER A 42 16.36 0.54 -29.16
CA SER A 42 15.21 0.32 -30.07
C SER A 42 14.47 1.61 -30.47
N ILE A 43 14.70 2.72 -29.77
CA ILE A 43 14.11 4.02 -30.04
C ILE A 43 15.16 5.09 -30.42
N ASP A 44 16.40 4.68 -30.71
CA ASP A 44 17.50 5.56 -31.12
C ASP A 44 17.85 6.70 -30.14
N LEU A 45 17.62 6.50 -28.83
CA LEU A 45 17.91 7.51 -27.78
C LEU A 45 19.06 7.14 -26.84
N VAL A 46 19.76 6.03 -27.09
CA VAL A 46 20.82 5.51 -26.19
C VAL A 46 21.96 6.51 -25.97
N GLU A 47 22.36 7.27 -27.00
CA GLU A 47 23.46 8.24 -26.90
C GLU A 47 23.06 9.54 -26.20
N ALA A 48 21.77 9.87 -26.21
CA ALA A 48 21.24 11.11 -25.66
C ALA A 48 20.82 11.00 -24.18
N ILE A 49 20.71 9.77 -23.67
CA ILE A 49 20.13 9.48 -22.35
C ILE A 49 21.11 8.69 -21.47
N VAL A 50 21.29 9.16 -20.24
CA VAL A 50 21.98 8.44 -19.17
C VAL A 50 20.97 7.84 -18.21
N LEU A 51 21.22 6.59 -17.81
CA LEU A 51 20.41 5.92 -16.81
C LEU A 51 20.79 6.40 -15.40
N GLY A 52 19.81 6.92 -14.68
CA GLY A 52 19.90 7.25 -13.26
C GLY A 52 20.03 6.00 -12.38
N LEU A 53 19.74 6.14 -11.08
CA LEU A 53 19.77 5.02 -10.14
C LEU A 53 18.50 4.15 -10.31
N PRO A 54 18.62 2.86 -10.71
CA PRO A 54 17.49 1.94 -10.72
C PRO A 54 17.06 1.62 -9.30
N GLU A 55 15.77 1.71 -9.05
CA GLU A 55 15.17 1.32 -7.78
C GLU A 55 14.08 0.29 -8.04
N ILE A 56 13.98 -0.71 -7.17
CA ILE A 56 12.90 -1.67 -7.21
C ILE A 56 11.75 -1.16 -6.35
N ASP A 57 10.57 -1.11 -6.97
CA ASP A 57 9.30 -0.79 -6.32
C ASP A 57 8.64 -2.13 -5.97
N ASP A 58 9.00 -2.65 -4.80
CA ASP A 58 8.61 -3.97 -4.32
C ASP A 58 7.10 -4.15 -4.16
N ARG A 59 6.34 -3.05 -4.07
CA ARG A 59 4.87 -3.04 -4.00
C ARG A 59 4.24 -3.44 -5.33
N TYR A 60 4.83 -3.02 -6.45
CA TYR A 60 4.28 -3.31 -7.79
C TYR A 60 5.10 -4.31 -8.59
N HIS A 61 6.19 -4.82 -7.99
CA HIS A 61 7.12 -5.72 -8.67
C HIS A 61 7.68 -5.09 -9.96
N VAL A 62 8.03 -3.81 -9.90
CA VAL A 62 8.61 -3.09 -11.05
C VAL A 62 9.93 -2.44 -10.70
N TRP A 63 10.84 -2.39 -11.66
CA TRP A 63 12.03 -1.55 -11.61
C TRP A 63 11.73 -0.18 -12.21
N ARG A 64 12.11 0.89 -11.54
CA ARG A 64 12.02 2.27 -12.01
C ARG A 64 13.42 2.81 -12.28
N ILE A 65 13.63 3.32 -13.48
CA ILE A 65 14.92 3.81 -13.93
C ILE A 65 14.73 5.24 -14.42
N PRO A 66 15.20 6.26 -13.67
CA PRO A 66 15.21 7.63 -14.14
C PRO A 66 16.04 7.77 -15.41
N LEU A 67 15.53 8.52 -16.38
CA LEU A 67 16.21 8.82 -17.63
C LEU A 67 16.69 10.27 -17.57
N LEU A 68 18.00 10.47 -17.67
CA LEU A 68 18.66 11.78 -17.57
C LEU A 68 19.18 12.20 -18.93
N SER A 69 19.15 13.48 -19.24
CA SER A 69 19.80 14.02 -20.44
C SER A 69 21.32 13.86 -20.32
N GLN A 70 21.97 13.41 -21.40
CA GLN A 70 23.42 13.26 -21.45
C GLN A 70 24.15 14.59 -21.20
N ASP A 71 23.65 15.69 -21.79
CA ASP A 71 24.26 17.01 -21.74
C ASP A 71 24.05 17.72 -20.39
N SER A 72 22.81 17.77 -19.92
CA SER A 72 22.42 18.57 -18.75
C SER A 72 22.40 17.79 -17.44
N LYS A 73 22.38 16.44 -17.51
CA LYS A 73 22.11 15.54 -16.38
C LYS A 73 20.74 15.75 -15.71
N GLU A 74 19.87 16.59 -16.27
CA GLU A 74 18.51 16.77 -15.78
C GLU A 74 17.63 15.57 -16.15
N ARG A 75 16.64 15.28 -15.29
CA ARG A 75 15.69 14.19 -15.53
C ARG A 75 14.75 14.52 -16.69
N VAL A 76 14.85 13.75 -17.77
CA VAL A 76 13.98 13.84 -18.95
C VAL A 76 12.87 12.79 -18.94
N GLY A 77 12.95 11.76 -18.11
CA GLY A 77 11.86 10.78 -17.98
C GLY A 77 12.14 9.63 -17.02
N GLU A 78 11.44 8.53 -17.26
CA GLU A 78 11.56 7.28 -16.52
C GLU A 78 11.20 6.10 -17.43
N ALA A 79 11.92 5.00 -17.28
CA ALA A 79 11.58 3.68 -17.78
C ALA A 79 11.12 2.80 -16.62
N VAL A 80 10.02 2.07 -16.82
CA VAL A 80 9.45 1.17 -15.82
C VAL A 80 9.42 -0.24 -16.41
N ILE A 81 10.05 -1.19 -15.73
CA ILE A 81 10.20 -2.58 -16.18
C ILE A 81 9.51 -3.50 -15.19
N ASP A 82 8.72 -4.43 -15.69
CA ASP A 82 8.12 -5.50 -14.89
C ASP A 82 9.20 -6.52 -14.46
N ALA A 83 9.32 -6.75 -13.15
CA ALA A 83 10.38 -7.59 -12.59
C ALA A 83 10.21 -9.09 -12.93
N TYR A 84 8.97 -9.56 -13.19
CA TYR A 84 8.70 -10.95 -13.55
C TYR A 84 8.90 -11.23 -15.03
N THR A 85 8.53 -10.31 -15.90
CA THR A 85 8.50 -10.53 -17.36
C THR A 85 9.68 -9.90 -18.08
N SER A 86 10.44 -9.02 -17.43
CA SER A 86 11.50 -8.20 -18.03
C SER A 86 11.02 -7.26 -19.14
N PHE A 87 9.70 -7.04 -19.26
CA PHE A 87 9.12 -6.17 -20.26
C PHE A 87 8.98 -4.73 -19.75
N LEU A 88 9.17 -3.78 -20.65
CA LEU A 88 8.90 -2.37 -20.39
C LEU A 88 7.39 -2.12 -20.34
N LEU A 89 6.91 -1.54 -19.25
CA LEU A 89 5.52 -1.11 -19.07
C LEU A 89 5.30 0.24 -19.76
N LYS A 90 4.75 0.24 -20.98
CA LYS A 90 4.59 1.43 -21.83
C LYS A 90 3.68 2.51 -21.24
N ASP A 91 2.69 2.09 -20.46
CA ASP A 91 1.71 2.97 -19.79
C ASP A 91 2.31 3.70 -18.59
N LYS A 92 3.28 3.07 -17.91
CA LYS A 92 4.01 3.65 -16.77
C LYS A 92 5.31 4.37 -17.17
N SER A 93 5.88 4.03 -18.34
CA SER A 93 7.11 4.64 -18.86
C SER A 93 6.86 5.95 -19.61
N THR A 94 7.88 6.81 -19.69
CA THR A 94 7.81 8.02 -20.52
C THR A 94 7.88 7.65 -22.01
N SER A 95 6.93 8.16 -22.81
CA SER A 95 6.88 7.83 -24.24
C SER A 95 8.06 8.46 -25.02
N PRO A 96 8.56 7.79 -26.08
CA PRO A 96 9.68 8.29 -26.88
C PRO A 96 9.52 9.74 -27.37
N ASP A 97 8.35 10.09 -27.90
CA ASP A 97 8.05 11.45 -28.37
C ASP A 97 8.26 12.53 -27.29
N ILE A 98 7.96 12.20 -26.02
CA ILE A 98 8.11 13.13 -24.90
C ILE A 98 9.59 13.22 -24.50
N LEU A 99 10.33 12.12 -24.55
CA LEU A 99 11.77 12.11 -24.29
C LEU A 99 12.51 12.97 -25.32
N GLU A 100 12.26 12.75 -26.61
CA GLU A 100 12.84 13.56 -27.69
C GLU A 100 12.53 15.05 -27.51
N ALA A 101 11.27 15.37 -27.22
CA ALA A 101 10.90 16.78 -27.11
C ALA A 101 11.50 17.47 -25.88
N ARG A 102 11.65 16.74 -24.77
CA ARG A 102 12.36 17.22 -23.57
C ARG A 102 13.85 17.39 -23.84
N LEU A 103 14.49 16.45 -24.55
CA LEU A 103 15.90 16.52 -24.94
C LEU A 103 16.18 17.72 -25.86
N LEU A 104 15.30 17.96 -26.85
CA LEU A 104 15.44 19.07 -27.80
C LEU A 104 15.05 20.44 -27.22
N LYS A 105 14.69 20.52 -25.92
CA LYS A 105 14.12 21.71 -25.26
C LYS A 105 12.98 22.35 -26.08
N ARG A 106 12.29 21.56 -26.91
CA ARG A 106 11.18 22.05 -27.71
C ARG A 106 10.03 22.31 -26.76
N THR A 107 9.46 23.52 -26.84
CA THR A 107 8.18 23.81 -26.20
C THR A 107 7.14 22.95 -26.90
N THR A 108 6.87 21.76 -26.38
CA THR A 108 5.79 20.94 -26.91
C THR A 108 4.53 21.74 -26.72
N VAL A 109 3.87 22.10 -27.82
CA VAL A 109 2.44 22.37 -27.77
C VAL A 109 1.86 21.09 -27.20
N ARG A 110 1.48 21.14 -25.92
CA ARG A 110 0.84 20.05 -25.20
C ARG A 110 -0.39 19.73 -26.04
N LYS A 111 -0.31 18.77 -26.96
CA LYS A 111 -1.51 18.16 -27.54
C LYS A 111 -2.30 17.79 -26.31
N LYS A 112 -3.43 18.48 -26.07
CA LYS A 112 -4.36 18.07 -25.02
C LYS A 112 -4.56 16.60 -25.33
N ARG A 113 -3.97 15.71 -24.52
CA ARG A 113 -4.40 14.33 -24.49
C ARG A 113 -5.89 14.50 -24.31
N SER A 114 -6.69 14.13 -25.32
CA SER A 114 -8.11 13.91 -25.11
C SER A 114 -8.15 13.15 -23.79
N PRO A 115 -8.87 13.64 -22.76
CA PRO A 115 -8.87 12.97 -21.47
C PRO A 115 -9.05 11.51 -21.82
N ASN A 116 -8.02 10.68 -21.57
CA ASN A 116 -8.17 9.25 -21.78
C ASN A 116 -9.46 9.00 -21.02
N LYS A 117 -10.55 8.64 -21.71
CA LYS A 117 -11.80 8.32 -21.04
C LYS A 117 -11.32 7.32 -20.02
N LYS A 118 -11.28 7.69 -18.73
CA LYS A 118 -10.79 6.79 -17.69
C LYS A 118 -11.71 5.61 -17.86
N CYS A 119 -11.18 4.54 -18.44
CA CYS A 119 -11.96 3.37 -18.70
C CYS A 119 -12.10 2.79 -17.32
N TYR A 120 -13.21 3.11 -16.65
CA TYR A 120 -13.56 2.50 -15.40
C TYR A 120 -13.64 1.01 -15.71
N LYS A 121 -12.68 0.24 -15.21
CA LYS A 121 -12.68 -1.21 -15.32
C LYS A 121 -13.88 -1.67 -14.50
N LEU A 122 -14.99 -1.93 -15.18
CA LEU A 122 -16.18 -2.48 -14.54
C LEU A 122 -15.76 -3.80 -13.90
N SER A 123 -16.00 -3.93 -12.60
CA SER A 123 -15.71 -5.17 -11.91
C SER A 123 -16.55 -6.28 -12.54
N ASN A 124 -15.91 -7.42 -12.81
CA ASN A 124 -16.60 -8.63 -13.26
C ASN A 124 -17.36 -9.30 -12.10
N LEU A 125 -17.18 -8.82 -10.87
CA LEU A 125 -17.90 -9.30 -9.70
C LEU A 125 -19.35 -8.81 -9.75
N ARG A 126 -20.27 -9.74 -9.47
CA ARG A 126 -21.68 -9.42 -9.27
C ARG A 126 -21.91 -9.02 -7.81
N ASN A 127 -23.03 -8.35 -7.56
CA ASN A 127 -23.51 -8.13 -6.20
C ASN A 127 -23.68 -9.49 -5.51
N THR A 128 -22.84 -9.76 -4.52
CA THR A 128 -22.70 -11.07 -3.88
C THR A 128 -22.64 -10.90 -2.38
N ILE A 129 -23.34 -11.77 -1.65
CA ILE A 129 -23.18 -11.93 -0.21
C ILE A 129 -22.52 -13.29 -0.02
N ALA A 130 -21.29 -13.28 0.49
CA ALA A 130 -20.55 -14.49 0.81
C ALA A 130 -20.67 -14.78 2.32
N LEU A 131 -20.97 -16.01 2.68
CA LEU A 131 -20.99 -16.48 4.06
C LEU A 131 -19.74 -17.32 4.32
N GLY A 132 -18.87 -16.84 5.19
CA GLY A 132 -17.61 -17.50 5.52
C GLY A 132 -16.67 -16.56 6.26
N LYS A 133 -15.44 -17.01 6.49
CA LYS A 133 -14.41 -16.15 7.05
C LYS A 133 -13.88 -15.20 5.98
N ALA A 134 -13.62 -13.96 6.36
CA ALA A 134 -13.22 -12.93 5.42
C ALA A 134 -11.90 -13.29 4.72
N GLU A 135 -10.93 -13.82 5.46
CA GLU A 135 -9.63 -14.22 4.92
C GLU A 135 -9.74 -15.28 3.82
N ASP A 136 -10.66 -16.24 3.97
CA ASP A 136 -10.84 -17.35 3.03
C ASP A 136 -11.53 -16.84 1.76
N ILE A 137 -12.65 -16.13 1.92
CA ILE A 137 -13.42 -15.56 0.81
C ILE A 137 -12.57 -14.57 0.01
N LEU A 138 -11.78 -13.73 0.69
CA LEU A 138 -10.91 -12.77 0.02
C LEU A 138 -9.88 -13.47 -0.86
N GLN A 139 -9.41 -14.69 -0.57
CA GLN A 139 -8.50 -15.43 -1.46
C GLN A 139 -9.16 -15.85 -2.77
N GLU A 140 -10.47 -16.11 -2.77
CA GLU A 140 -11.21 -16.53 -3.96
C GLU A 140 -11.48 -15.37 -4.92
N LEU A 141 -11.37 -14.12 -4.45
CA LEU A 141 -11.57 -12.94 -5.28
C LEU A 141 -10.36 -12.68 -6.20
N PRO A 142 -10.60 -12.28 -7.46
CA PRO A 142 -9.52 -11.90 -8.37
C PRO A 142 -8.76 -10.67 -7.85
N GLU A 143 -7.48 -10.58 -8.21
CA GLU A 143 -6.68 -9.38 -7.98
C GLU A 143 -7.28 -8.18 -8.71
N GLU A 144 -7.12 -6.97 -8.16
CA GLU A 144 -7.57 -5.73 -8.79
C GLU A 144 -9.03 -5.81 -9.32
N SER A 145 -9.93 -6.30 -8.46
CA SER A 145 -11.35 -6.54 -8.76
C SER A 145 -12.32 -5.68 -7.93
N VAL A 146 -11.81 -5.00 -6.91
CA VAL A 146 -12.57 -4.15 -5.98
C VAL A 146 -12.12 -2.70 -6.11
N ASP A 147 -13.04 -1.75 -6.07
CA ASP A 147 -12.74 -0.31 -6.15
C ASP A 147 -12.81 0.43 -4.80
N LEU A 148 -13.38 -0.19 -3.77
CA LEU A 148 -13.51 0.35 -2.42
C LEU A 148 -13.62 -0.79 -1.42
N VAL A 149 -12.81 -0.76 -0.37
CA VAL A 149 -13.04 -1.54 0.85
C VAL A 149 -13.63 -0.61 1.90
N PHE A 150 -14.78 -0.97 2.46
CA PHE A 150 -15.42 -0.26 3.56
C PHE A 150 -15.82 -1.26 4.64
N THR A 151 -15.26 -1.12 5.85
CA THR A 151 -15.44 -2.14 6.89
C THR A 151 -15.37 -1.56 8.30
N SER A 152 -15.88 -2.32 9.26
CA SER A 152 -15.68 -2.15 10.70
C SER A 152 -15.37 -3.53 11.27
N PRO A 153 -14.09 -3.89 11.48
CA PRO A 153 -13.73 -5.23 11.91
C PRO A 153 -14.24 -5.50 13.33
N PRO A 154 -14.37 -6.79 13.74
CA PRO A 154 -14.62 -7.11 15.14
C PRO A 154 -13.48 -6.58 16.01
N TYR A 155 -13.74 -5.59 16.85
CA TYR A 155 -12.70 -5.00 17.69
C TYR A 155 -12.26 -5.98 18.77
N TYR A 156 -10.96 -5.96 19.09
CA TYR A 156 -10.32 -6.84 20.07
C TYR A 156 -11.17 -7.06 21.33
N ASN A 157 -11.79 -8.24 21.41
CA ASN A 157 -12.63 -8.75 22.50
C ASN A 157 -13.65 -7.71 23.04
N ALA A 158 -14.09 -6.78 22.18
CA ALA A 158 -15.10 -5.78 22.55
C ALA A 158 -16.48 -6.42 22.72
N ARG A 159 -16.75 -7.46 21.92
CA ARG A 159 -17.89 -8.36 22.06
C ARG A 159 -17.43 -9.80 21.82
N PRO A 160 -17.28 -10.63 22.87
CA PRO A 160 -16.83 -12.01 22.74
C PRO A 160 -17.73 -12.88 21.84
N GLU A 161 -18.99 -12.47 21.66
CA GLU A 161 -19.96 -13.12 20.77
C GLU A 161 -19.57 -13.01 19.27
N TYR A 162 -18.73 -12.03 18.91
CA TYR A 162 -18.23 -11.90 17.54
C TYR A 162 -16.94 -12.66 17.36
N GLU A 163 -15.96 -12.38 18.21
CA GLU A 163 -14.68 -13.07 18.19
C GLU A 163 -13.95 -12.91 19.53
N ASP A 164 -13.21 -13.95 19.92
CA ASP A 164 -12.43 -13.97 21.15
C ASP A 164 -10.97 -14.32 20.83
N TYR A 165 -10.13 -13.29 20.82
CA TYR A 165 -8.71 -13.39 20.53
C TYR A 165 -7.94 -13.71 21.80
N VAL A 166 -7.00 -14.65 21.70
CA VAL A 166 -6.14 -15.08 22.82
C VAL A 166 -5.24 -13.94 23.31
N SER A 167 -4.75 -13.11 22.39
CA SER A 167 -3.92 -11.95 22.71
C SER A 167 -4.16 -10.81 21.72
N TYR A 168 -3.70 -9.62 22.10
CA TYR A 168 -3.80 -8.46 21.23
C TYR A 168 -2.92 -8.58 19.98
N GLU A 169 -1.77 -9.23 20.11
CA GLU A 169 -0.87 -9.53 19.00
C GLU A 169 -1.52 -10.49 18.00
N ALA A 170 -2.27 -11.49 18.49
CA ALA A 170 -3.04 -12.39 17.61
C ALA A 170 -4.11 -11.63 16.83
N TYR A 171 -4.78 -10.66 17.47
CA TYR A 171 -5.70 -9.76 16.79
C TYR A 171 -5.00 -8.90 15.72
N LEU A 172 -3.86 -8.30 16.03
CA LEU A 172 -3.11 -7.49 15.05
C LEU A 172 -2.61 -8.33 13.87
N LEU A 173 -2.15 -9.56 14.13
CA LEU A 173 -1.76 -10.49 13.06
C LEU A 173 -2.96 -10.80 12.15
N LYS A 174 -4.13 -11.07 12.75
CA LYS A 174 -5.35 -11.31 11.99
C LYS A 174 -5.75 -10.11 11.13
N MET A 175 -5.68 -8.91 11.69
CA MET A 175 -5.97 -7.69 10.94
C MET A 175 -4.98 -7.49 9.80
N ARG A 176 -3.68 -7.78 10.00
CA ARG A 176 -2.68 -7.73 8.94
C ARG A 176 -3.00 -8.68 7.79
N GLU A 177 -3.36 -9.93 8.07
CA GLU A 177 -3.77 -10.91 7.04
C GLU A 177 -4.93 -10.38 6.19
N ILE A 178 -5.95 -9.80 6.83
CA ILE A 178 -7.11 -9.23 6.15
C ILE A 178 -6.70 -8.00 5.33
N ILE A 179 -5.86 -7.12 5.88
CA ILE A 179 -5.35 -5.93 5.17
C ILE A 179 -4.59 -6.34 3.91
N GLN A 180 -3.73 -7.35 3.99
CA GLN A 180 -2.98 -7.89 2.85
C GLN A 180 -3.91 -8.49 1.78
N ALA A 181 -4.89 -9.28 2.19
CA ALA A 181 -5.86 -9.86 1.27
C ALA A 181 -6.71 -8.78 0.58
N CYS A 182 -7.12 -7.74 1.32
CA CYS A 182 -7.80 -6.57 0.79
C CYS A 182 -6.91 -5.77 -0.18
N HIS A 183 -5.63 -5.57 0.14
CA HIS A 183 -4.68 -4.87 -0.73
C HIS A 183 -4.58 -5.55 -2.11
N ARG A 184 -4.47 -6.88 -2.13
CA ARG A 184 -4.43 -7.68 -3.37
C ARG A 184 -5.66 -7.51 -4.26
N VAL A 185 -6.86 -7.51 -3.67
CA VAL A 185 -8.12 -7.44 -4.46
C VAL A 185 -8.48 -6.01 -4.85
N LEU A 186 -7.91 -5.00 -4.18
CA LEU A 186 -8.18 -3.60 -4.43
C LEU A 186 -7.43 -3.10 -5.67
N ASN A 187 -8.13 -2.38 -6.56
CA ASN A 187 -7.48 -1.69 -7.68
C ASN A 187 -6.51 -0.61 -7.17
N GLU A 188 -5.48 -0.31 -7.96
CA GLU A 188 -4.52 0.73 -7.60
C GLU A 188 -5.15 2.14 -7.54
N GLY A 189 -4.69 2.96 -6.59
CA GLY A 189 -5.21 4.32 -6.36
C GLY A 189 -6.64 4.37 -5.81
N ARG A 190 -7.09 3.29 -5.16
CA ARG A 190 -8.40 3.19 -4.50
C ARG A 190 -8.31 3.30 -2.99
N PHE A 191 -9.47 3.40 -2.36
CA PHE A 191 -9.57 3.64 -0.92
C PHE A 191 -9.91 2.36 -0.15
N PHE A 192 -9.26 2.24 1.01
CA PHE A 192 -9.67 1.35 2.08
C PHE A 192 -10.10 2.25 3.25
N ALA A 193 -11.40 2.26 3.53
CA ALA A 193 -11.99 2.94 4.68
C ALA A 193 -12.29 1.92 5.79
N MET A 194 -11.59 2.05 6.92
CA MET A 194 -11.81 1.21 8.11
C MET A 194 -12.33 2.05 9.26
N ASN A 195 -13.55 1.75 9.71
CA ASN A 195 -14.08 2.29 10.95
C ASN A 195 -13.52 1.51 12.13
N ILE A 196 -12.75 2.19 12.98
CA ILE A 196 -12.13 1.60 14.15
C ILE A 196 -12.05 2.61 15.31
N SER A 197 -12.21 2.13 16.54
CA SER A 197 -12.13 2.99 17.73
C SER A 197 -11.31 2.37 18.86
N PRO A 198 -10.82 3.19 19.81
CA PRO A 198 -10.08 2.70 20.96
C PRO A 198 -10.92 1.74 21.81
N VAL A 199 -10.35 0.56 22.12
CA VAL A 199 -11.04 -0.45 22.92
C VAL A 199 -10.82 -0.21 24.41
N LEU A 200 -11.89 -0.29 25.18
CA LEU A 200 -11.82 -0.25 26.64
C LEU A 200 -11.66 -1.66 27.23
N VAL A 201 -10.53 -1.91 27.88
CA VAL A 201 -10.35 -3.09 28.73
C VAL A 201 -10.74 -2.74 30.16
N ARG A 202 -11.74 -3.45 30.69
CA ARG A 202 -12.21 -3.28 32.06
C ARG A 202 -11.16 -3.83 33.04
N ARG A 203 -11.06 -3.21 34.21
CA ARG A 203 -10.21 -3.71 35.32
C ARG A 203 -10.67 -5.10 35.75
N ALA A 204 -9.76 -6.00 36.10
CA ALA A 204 -10.14 -7.32 36.61
C ALA A 204 -10.53 -7.25 38.10
N ASN A 205 -9.88 -6.38 38.87
CA ASN A 205 -10.06 -6.26 40.31
C ASN A 205 -10.04 -4.79 40.78
N ARG A 206 -10.27 -4.54 42.09
CA ARG A 206 -10.38 -3.18 42.65
C ARG A 206 -9.06 -2.42 42.67
N ASN A 207 -7.93 -3.12 42.63
CA ASN A 207 -6.59 -2.53 42.68
C ASN A 207 -6.06 -2.15 41.29
N GLU A 208 -6.75 -2.57 40.23
CA GLU A 208 -6.40 -2.25 38.86
C GLU A 208 -7.21 -1.09 38.29
N SER A 209 -6.62 -0.44 37.29
CA SER A 209 -7.30 0.57 36.48
C SER A 209 -7.73 -0.01 35.14
N SER A 210 -8.87 0.46 34.64
CA SER A 210 -9.29 0.18 33.26
C SER A 210 -8.32 0.84 32.29
N ARG A 211 -7.86 0.12 31.26
CA ARG A 211 -6.96 0.65 30.23
C ARG A 211 -7.69 0.84 28.90
N ARG A 212 -7.25 1.80 28.10
CA ARG A 212 -7.66 1.92 26.69
C ARG A 212 -6.55 1.38 25.81
N ILE A 213 -6.91 0.54 24.85
CA ILE A 213 -6.02 0.13 23.78
C ILE A 213 -6.21 1.12 22.64
N ALA A 214 -5.10 1.65 22.15
CA ALA A 214 -5.06 2.65 21.09
C ALA A 214 -5.15 1.98 19.70
N VAL A 215 -6.14 1.09 19.53
CA VAL A 215 -6.29 0.21 18.35
C VAL A 215 -6.19 0.96 17.01
N PRO A 216 -6.80 2.14 16.82
CA PRO A 216 -6.68 2.88 15.57
C PRO A 216 -5.23 3.18 15.17
N PHE A 217 -4.35 3.47 16.13
CA PHE A 217 -2.94 3.79 15.87
C PHE A 217 -2.14 2.54 15.50
N ASP A 218 -2.41 1.41 16.15
CA ASP A 218 -1.77 0.14 15.83
C ASP A 218 -2.18 -0.34 14.43
N ILE A 219 -3.46 -0.19 14.08
CA ILE A 219 -3.97 -0.51 12.75
C ILE A 219 -3.43 0.45 11.69
N HIS A 220 -3.36 1.75 11.97
CA HIS A 220 -2.70 2.71 11.09
C HIS A 220 -1.26 2.29 10.79
N ARG A 221 -0.49 1.88 11.80
CA ARG A 221 0.86 1.35 11.60
C ARG A 221 0.86 0.14 10.66
N LEU A 222 -0.07 -0.80 10.84
CA LEU A 222 -0.21 -1.94 9.92
C LEU A 222 -0.48 -1.48 8.48
N PHE A 223 -1.40 -0.53 8.27
CA PHE A 223 -1.68 0.01 6.94
C PHE A 223 -0.42 0.57 6.26
N ILE A 224 0.38 1.37 6.98
CA ILE A 224 1.63 1.93 6.44
C ILE A 224 2.64 0.81 6.12
N GLU A 225 2.79 -0.18 7.01
CA GLU A 225 3.68 -1.33 6.81
C GLU A 225 3.27 -2.20 5.62
N GLU A 226 1.97 -2.34 5.36
CA GLU A 226 1.42 -3.06 4.20
C GLU A 226 1.33 -2.16 2.93
N GLY A 227 1.95 -0.99 2.96
CA GLY A 227 2.14 -0.14 1.79
C GLY A 227 0.95 0.74 1.41
N PHE A 228 0.01 0.99 2.32
CA PHE A 228 -1.04 2.00 2.13
C PHE A 228 -0.56 3.39 2.53
N ASP A 229 -1.11 4.41 1.87
CA ASP A 229 -0.94 5.81 2.25
C ASP A 229 -2.10 6.25 3.13
N PHE A 230 -1.81 6.98 4.21
CA PHE A 230 -2.83 7.64 5.00
C PHE A 230 -3.36 8.87 4.27
N ILE A 231 -4.68 8.94 4.11
CA ILE A 231 -5.34 10.02 3.40
C ILE A 231 -5.97 11.00 4.37
N ASP A 232 -6.87 10.53 5.23
CA ASP A 232 -7.56 11.37 6.20
C ASP A 232 -8.16 10.53 7.34
N ASP A 233 -8.46 11.19 8.46
CA ASP A 233 -9.22 10.63 9.58
C ASP A 233 -10.63 11.23 9.59
N ILE A 234 -11.65 10.37 9.53
CA ILE A 234 -13.05 10.79 9.55
C ILE A 234 -13.61 10.55 10.95
N ILE A 235 -13.87 11.64 11.66
CA ILE A 235 -14.48 11.59 12.99
C ILE A 235 -16.00 11.32 12.87
N TRP A 236 -16.42 10.11 13.21
CA TRP A 236 -17.83 9.80 13.37
C TRP A 236 -18.35 10.29 14.73
N VAL A 237 -19.04 11.43 14.73
CA VAL A 237 -19.74 11.93 15.92
C VAL A 237 -21.07 11.21 16.05
N LYS A 238 -21.14 10.25 16.98
CA LYS A 238 -22.38 9.54 17.28
C LYS A 238 -23.36 10.45 18.06
N PRO A 239 -24.68 10.30 17.83
CA PRO A 239 -25.68 11.05 18.59
C PRO A 239 -25.63 10.68 20.07
N GLU A 240 -26.10 11.58 20.92
CA GLU A 240 -26.15 11.37 22.36
C GLU A 240 -26.93 10.08 22.70
N GLY A 241 -26.35 9.24 23.56
CA GLY A 241 -26.94 7.95 23.97
C GLY A 241 -26.58 6.74 23.09
N ALA A 242 -25.97 6.94 21.92
CA ALA A 242 -25.55 5.81 21.05
C ALA A 242 -24.18 5.19 21.44
N GLY A 243 -23.40 5.87 22.29
CA GLY A 243 -22.09 5.40 22.75
C GLY A 243 -22.07 4.92 24.21
N TRP A 244 -21.07 4.13 24.57
CA TRP A 244 -20.87 3.59 25.94
C TRP A 244 -20.41 4.68 26.95
N ALA A 245 -20.31 5.93 26.50
CA ALA A 245 -19.66 7.01 27.22
C ALA A 245 -20.59 7.89 28.07
N THR A 246 -21.83 7.50 28.33
CA THR A 246 -22.69 8.20 29.31
C THR A 246 -22.07 8.10 30.71
N GLY A 247 -21.27 9.09 31.11
CA GLY A 247 -20.79 9.27 32.49
C GLY A 247 -19.29 9.16 32.76
N ARG A 248 -18.41 9.12 31.74
CA ARG A 248 -16.96 9.25 31.97
C ARG A 248 -16.58 10.69 32.33
N GLY A 249 -15.56 10.85 33.18
CA GLY A 249 -15.12 12.16 33.68
C GLY A 249 -15.91 12.70 34.88
N ARG A 250 -17.04 12.09 35.27
CA ARG A 250 -17.84 12.51 36.45
C ARG A 250 -17.03 12.55 37.75
N ARG A 251 -16.15 11.55 37.96
CA ARG A 251 -15.26 11.48 39.13
C ARG A 251 -14.25 12.63 39.15
N PHE A 252 -13.61 12.92 38.02
CA PHE A 252 -12.73 14.07 37.89
C PHE A 252 -13.46 15.39 38.17
N ALA A 253 -14.68 15.55 37.64
CA ALA A 253 -15.49 16.75 37.89
C ALA A 253 -15.84 16.92 39.38
N ALA A 254 -16.05 15.81 40.11
CA ALA A 254 -16.34 15.83 41.54
C ALA A 254 -15.10 16.07 42.41
N ASP A 255 -14.04 15.27 42.21
CA ASP A 255 -12.91 15.21 43.15
C ASP A 255 -11.73 16.09 42.72
N ARG A 256 -11.72 16.59 41.47
CA ARG A 256 -10.63 17.35 40.83
C ARG A 256 -9.23 16.72 40.92
N ASN A 257 -9.15 15.41 41.14
CA ASN A 257 -7.89 14.68 41.15
C ASN A 257 -7.44 14.38 39.71
N PRO A 258 -6.26 14.86 39.26
CA PRO A 258 -5.77 14.63 37.89
C PRO A 258 -5.73 13.16 37.46
N LEU A 259 -5.45 12.22 38.38
CA LEU A 259 -5.41 10.79 38.09
C LEU A 259 -6.79 10.20 37.74
N GLN A 260 -7.86 10.93 38.01
CA GLN A 260 -9.22 10.54 37.68
C GLN A 260 -9.70 11.11 36.33
N TYR A 261 -8.88 11.92 35.66
CA TYR A 261 -9.23 12.49 34.36
C TYR A 261 -9.40 11.37 33.32
N LYS A 262 -10.64 11.15 32.90
CA LYS A 262 -11.02 10.16 31.89
C LYS A 262 -11.98 10.81 30.91
N PRO A 263 -11.48 11.49 29.86
CA PRO A 263 -12.34 12.24 28.95
C PRO A 263 -13.29 11.29 28.20
N VAL A 264 -14.50 11.78 27.98
CA VAL A 264 -15.41 11.25 26.97
C VAL A 264 -14.81 11.64 25.61
N PRO A 265 -14.35 10.68 24.80
CA PRO A 265 -13.85 10.99 23.47
C PRO A 265 -15.03 11.45 22.60
N VAL A 266 -14.76 12.39 21.69
CA VAL A 266 -15.71 12.83 20.65
C VAL A 266 -15.89 11.73 19.59
N THR A 267 -14.94 10.80 19.53
CA THR A 267 -14.85 9.69 18.58
C THR A 267 -15.38 8.39 19.18
N GLU A 268 -16.27 7.71 18.45
CA GLU A 268 -16.58 6.29 18.62
C GLU A 268 -16.91 5.61 17.31
#